data_AF-A0A7K8D862-F1
#
_entry.id   AF-A0A7K8D862-F1
#
_cell.length_a   1.000
_cell.length_b   1.000
_cell.length_c   1.000
_cell.angle_alpha   90.00
_cell.angle_beta   90.00
_cell.angle_gamma   90.00
#
_symmetry.space_group_name_H-M   'P 1'
#
loop_
_entity.id
_entity.type
_entity.pdbx_description
1 polymer ?
#
loop_
_entity_poly.entity_id
_entity_poly.type
_entity_poly.pdbx_seq_one_letter_code
_entity_poly.pdbx_strand_id
1 'polypeptide(L)'
;MPSRKKTSMFASAFCTCVSSFVVICVVLATPGWVSSEVRFSRARSNVTISLTYGLFSGTCEQFVDAGLQTSKITFQVADALSSTASRSLNVALIAVLVLALLSSLLSSGFTCTNALSNPYQTFLGPVGVYTWNSVCGALIVIAMILFPVNVQGNSLSEELARGCSTSLQTHLGSRHSYGYSYWIMLLILVLNVASLVIIYFYDHARYSKKKEQERPIENAPKDVILF
;
A
#
# COMPACT_ATOMS: atom_id res chain seq x y z
N MET A 1 -3.78 36.56 4.11
CA MET A 1 -4.59 35.42 3.60
C MET A 1 -3.71 34.52 2.75
N PRO A 2 -3.83 33.19 2.83
CA PRO A 2 -3.11 32.29 1.92
C PRO A 2 -3.58 32.54 0.48
N SER A 3 -2.67 32.48 -0.49
CA SER A 3 -3.06 32.67 -1.89
C SER A 3 -4.01 31.55 -2.32
N ARG A 4 -5.07 31.87 -3.08
CA ARG A 4 -6.05 30.86 -3.58
C ARG A 4 -5.37 29.67 -4.27
N LYS A 5 -4.27 29.92 -4.98
CA LYS A 5 -3.44 28.89 -5.65
C LYS A 5 -2.79 27.92 -4.65
N LYS A 6 -2.23 28.42 -3.54
CA LYS A 6 -1.66 27.59 -2.46
C LYS A 6 -2.73 26.66 -1.89
N THR A 7 -3.86 27.23 -1.45
CA THR A 7 -4.93 26.47 -0.79
C THR A 7 -5.49 25.40 -1.72
N SER A 8 -5.68 25.70 -3.02
CA SER A 8 -6.13 24.72 -4.00
C SER A 8 -5.16 23.55 -4.16
N MET A 9 -3.85 23.81 -4.30
CA MET A 9 -2.85 22.76 -4.49
C MET A 9 -2.71 21.85 -3.26
N PHE A 10 -2.69 22.44 -2.06
CA PHE A 10 -2.64 21.65 -0.83
C PHE A 10 -3.95 20.89 -0.55
N ALA A 11 -5.10 21.45 -0.93
CA ALA A 11 -6.37 20.74 -0.85
C ALA A 11 -6.40 19.53 -1.80
N SER A 12 -5.89 19.66 -3.04
CA SER A 12 -5.76 18.52 -3.94
C SER A 12 -4.81 17.45 -3.41
N ALA A 13 -3.65 17.84 -2.87
CA ALA A 13 -2.71 16.91 -2.25
C ALA A 13 -3.30 16.24 -1.00
N PHE A 14 -4.12 16.95 -0.23
CA PHE A 14 -4.87 16.38 0.89
C PHE A 14 -5.86 15.32 0.43
N CYS A 15 -6.64 15.58 -0.61
CA CYS A 15 -7.55 14.59 -1.19
C CYS A 15 -6.83 13.32 -1.65
N THR A 16 -5.66 13.44 -2.29
CA THR A 16 -4.86 12.27 -2.70
C THR A 16 -4.31 11.51 -1.50
N CYS A 17 -3.85 12.20 -0.45
CA CYS A 17 -3.33 11.57 0.77
C CYS A 17 -4.43 10.84 1.57
N VAL A 18 -5.62 11.44 1.70
CA VAL A 18 -6.79 10.82 2.34
C VAL A 18 -7.24 9.61 1.53
N SER A 19 -7.28 9.71 0.20
CA SER A 19 -7.63 8.59 -0.66
C SER A 19 -6.65 7.44 -0.49
N SER A 20 -5.34 7.71 -0.45
CA SER A 20 -4.30 6.71 -0.16
C SER A 20 -4.54 6.03 1.18
N PHE A 21 -4.81 6.81 2.23
CA PHE A 21 -5.11 6.27 3.56
C PHE A 21 -6.34 5.34 3.55
N VAL A 22 -7.44 5.77 2.92
CA VAL A 22 -8.66 4.95 2.81
C VAL A 22 -8.38 3.66 2.04
N VAL A 23 -7.63 3.72 0.94
CA VAL A 23 -7.28 2.53 0.16
C VAL A 23 -6.42 1.57 0.96
N ILE A 24 -5.46 2.04 1.79
CA ILE A 24 -4.69 1.18 2.70
C ILE A 24 -5.61 0.47 3.71
N CYS A 25 -6.60 1.18 4.28
CA CYS A 25 -7.59 0.55 5.15
C CYS A 25 -8.37 -0.56 4.44
N VAL A 26 -8.80 -0.31 3.19
CA VAL A 26 -9.48 -1.32 2.36
C VAL A 26 -8.58 -2.53 2.12
N VAL A 27 -7.32 -2.32 1.78
CA VAL A 27 -6.31 -3.37 1.57
C VAL A 27 -6.15 -4.25 2.81
N LEU A 28 -6.12 -3.66 4.00
CA LEU A 28 -6.03 -4.38 5.28
C LEU A 28 -7.32 -5.15 5.63
N ALA A 29 -8.48 -4.56 5.38
CA ALA A 29 -9.77 -5.12 5.79
C ALA A 29 -10.32 -6.19 4.83
N THR A 30 -9.93 -6.14 3.56
CA THR A 30 -10.56 -6.98 2.53
C THR A 30 -9.91 -8.36 2.40
N PRO A 31 -10.70 -9.44 2.44
CA PRO A 31 -10.25 -10.75 2.00
C PRO A 31 -10.26 -10.79 0.46
N GLY A 32 -9.24 -11.38 -0.15
CA GLY A 32 -9.13 -11.46 -1.62
C GLY A 32 -7.79 -11.00 -2.19
N TRP A 33 -6.70 -11.22 -1.47
CA TRP A 33 -5.36 -10.90 -1.96
C TRP A 33 -4.86 -11.93 -2.97
N VAL A 34 -5.18 -13.21 -2.74
CA VAL A 34 -4.78 -14.30 -3.62
C VAL A 34 -5.85 -15.39 -3.63
N SER A 35 -6.03 -15.98 -4.80
CA SER A 35 -6.76 -17.22 -5.02
C SER A 35 -5.76 -18.27 -5.49
N SER A 36 -5.66 -19.36 -4.75
CA SER A 36 -4.70 -20.44 -4.98
C SER A 36 -5.44 -21.76 -5.15
N GLU A 37 -5.14 -22.47 -6.24
CA GLU A 37 -5.57 -23.86 -6.43
C GLU A 37 -4.40 -24.78 -6.12
N VAL A 38 -4.54 -25.65 -5.14
CA VAL A 38 -3.51 -26.61 -4.74
C VAL A 38 -4.04 -28.02 -4.95
N ARG A 39 -3.35 -28.81 -5.78
CA ARG A 39 -3.72 -30.18 -6.10
C ARG A 39 -2.98 -31.16 -5.21
N PHE A 40 -3.72 -32.10 -4.63
CA PHE A 40 -3.18 -33.17 -3.81
C PHE A 40 -3.69 -34.52 -4.29
N SER A 41 -2.84 -35.55 -4.14
CA SER A 41 -3.25 -36.94 -4.27
C SER A 41 -3.75 -37.44 -2.93
N ARG A 42 -4.89 -38.13 -2.96
CA ARG A 42 -5.47 -38.89 -1.86
C ARG A 42 -5.59 -40.34 -2.34
N ALA A 43 -5.46 -41.31 -1.44
CA ALA A 43 -5.32 -42.75 -1.73
C ALA A 43 -6.21 -43.36 -2.84
N ARG A 44 -7.38 -42.77 -3.16
CA ARG A 44 -8.30 -43.25 -4.22
C ARG A 44 -8.69 -42.20 -5.26
N SER A 45 -8.34 -40.93 -5.09
CA SER A 45 -8.71 -39.84 -6.00
C SER A 45 -7.85 -38.61 -5.77
N ASN A 46 -7.74 -37.75 -6.78
CA ASN A 46 -7.12 -36.45 -6.62
C ASN A 46 -8.14 -35.45 -6.06
N VAL A 47 -7.63 -34.52 -5.25
CA VAL A 47 -8.40 -33.46 -4.62
C VAL A 47 -7.76 -32.13 -4.98
N THR A 48 -8.57 -31.22 -5.50
CA THR A 48 -8.18 -29.84 -5.76
C THR A 48 -8.75 -28.95 -4.66
N ILE A 49 -7.88 -28.23 -3.95
CA ILE A 49 -8.27 -27.30 -2.90
C ILE A 49 -8.14 -25.89 -3.45
N SER A 50 -9.26 -25.17 -3.51
CA SER A 50 -9.29 -23.74 -3.84
C SER A 50 -9.28 -22.93 -2.55
N LEU A 51 -8.28 -22.07 -2.43
CA LEU A 51 -8.06 -21.19 -1.28
C LEU A 51 -8.19 -19.76 -1.75
N THR A 52 -9.03 -18.97 -1.10
CA THR A 52 -9.06 -17.53 -1.31
C THR A 52 -8.85 -16.85 0.03
N TYR A 53 -7.74 -16.12 0.18
CA TYR A 53 -7.36 -15.53 1.46
C TYR A 53 -6.84 -14.10 1.35
N GLY A 54 -7.00 -13.37 2.45
CA GLY A 54 -6.38 -12.07 2.70
C GLY A 54 -5.26 -12.19 3.73
N LEU A 55 -5.00 -11.10 4.45
CA LEU A 55 -3.94 -11.06 5.47
C LEU A 55 -4.30 -11.84 6.74
N PHE A 56 -5.55 -11.70 7.18
CA PHE A 56 -6.02 -12.19 8.48
C PHE A 56 -6.89 -13.44 8.37
N SER A 57 -7.77 -13.48 7.37
CA SER A 57 -8.74 -14.56 7.18
C SER A 57 -8.75 -15.05 5.74
N GLY A 58 -9.20 -16.29 5.58
CA GLY A 58 -9.34 -16.94 4.30
C GLY A 58 -10.51 -17.91 4.25
N THR A 59 -10.81 -18.34 3.04
CA THR A 59 -11.83 -19.33 2.75
C THR A 59 -11.20 -20.48 1.97
N CYS A 60 -11.62 -21.69 2.29
CA CYS A 60 -11.19 -22.91 1.67
C CYS A 60 -12.40 -23.64 1.11
N GLU A 61 -12.29 -24.06 -0.14
CA GLU A 61 -13.28 -24.88 -0.85
C GLU A 61 -12.57 -26.10 -1.42
N GLN A 62 -13.12 -27.29 -1.22
CA GLN A 62 -12.51 -28.55 -1.67
C GLN A 62 -13.34 -29.14 -2.81
N PHE A 63 -12.65 -29.54 -3.86
CA PHE A 63 -13.21 -30.21 -5.02
C PHE A 63 -12.56 -31.59 -5.14
N VAL A 64 -13.37 -32.63 -4.99
CA VAL A 64 -12.92 -34.00 -5.27
C VAL A 64 -13.23 -34.30 -6.74
N ASP A 65 -12.26 -34.84 -7.48
CA ASP A 65 -12.41 -35.12 -8.93
C ASP A 65 -13.58 -36.08 -9.26
N ALA A 66 -14.16 -36.74 -8.25
CA ALA A 66 -15.40 -37.49 -8.33
C ALA A 66 -16.68 -36.62 -8.44
N GLY A 67 -16.54 -35.29 -8.62
CA GLY A 67 -17.66 -34.36 -8.76
C GLY A 67 -18.28 -33.89 -7.43
N LEU A 68 -17.63 -34.15 -6.30
CA LEU A 68 -18.12 -33.76 -4.97
C LEU A 68 -17.45 -32.45 -4.54
N GLN A 69 -18.25 -31.39 -4.39
CA GLN A 69 -17.81 -30.14 -3.78
C GLN A 69 -18.11 -30.16 -2.27
N THR A 70 -17.08 -30.00 -1.44
CA THR A 70 -17.25 -29.87 0.01
C THR A 70 -17.60 -28.42 0.37
N SER A 71 -18.33 -28.25 1.47
CA SER A 71 -18.72 -26.94 2.00
C SER A 71 -17.53 -25.99 2.21
N LYS A 72 -17.79 -24.70 2.00
CA LYS A 72 -16.84 -23.60 2.19
C LYS A 72 -16.53 -23.40 3.67
N ILE A 73 -15.26 -23.50 4.04
CA ILE A 73 -14.80 -23.31 5.43
C ILE A 73 -14.00 -22.00 5.51
N THR A 74 -14.29 -21.19 6.51
CA THR A 74 -13.51 -19.99 6.84
C THR A 74 -12.42 -20.34 7.86
N PHE A 75 -11.21 -19.81 7.67
CA PHE A 75 -10.09 -20.00 8.61
C PHE A 75 -9.38 -18.67 8.90
N GLN A 76 -8.70 -18.60 10.04
CA GLN A 76 -7.79 -17.51 10.37
C GLN A 76 -6.38 -17.88 9.90
N VAL A 77 -5.75 -16.99 9.14
CA VAL A 77 -4.42 -17.20 8.55
C VAL A 77 -3.37 -17.38 9.65
N ALA A 78 -3.46 -16.61 10.74
CA ALA A 78 -2.50 -16.68 11.85
C ALA A 78 -2.50 -18.06 12.55
N ASP A 79 -3.67 -18.68 12.70
CA ASP A 79 -3.82 -19.98 13.39
C ASP A 79 -3.49 -21.15 12.45
N ALA A 80 -3.69 -20.97 11.15
CA ALA A 80 -3.43 -21.99 10.13
C ALA A 80 -1.94 -22.10 9.73
N LEU A 81 -1.08 -21.19 10.20
CA LEU A 81 0.34 -21.17 9.89
C LEU A 81 1.16 -21.95 10.94
N SER A 82 1.80 -23.02 10.50
CA SER A 82 2.70 -23.87 11.29
C SER A 82 4.18 -23.47 11.20
N SER A 83 4.59 -22.87 10.08
CA SER A 83 5.95 -22.49 9.75
C SER A 83 6.27 -21.13 10.32
N THR A 84 7.35 -21.07 11.09
CA THR A 84 7.86 -19.82 11.68
C THR A 84 8.20 -18.79 10.60
N ALA A 85 8.69 -19.22 9.42
CA ALA A 85 9.05 -18.33 8.31
C ALA A 85 7.80 -17.70 7.66
N SER A 86 6.78 -18.50 7.37
CA SER A 86 5.50 -18.01 6.83
C SER A 86 4.85 -17.00 7.77
N ARG A 87 4.91 -17.31 9.07
CA ARG A 87 4.29 -16.51 10.14
C ARG A 87 5.03 -15.19 10.34
N SER A 88 6.36 -15.22 10.40
CA SER A 88 7.15 -14.00 10.55
C SER A 88 6.99 -13.06 9.37
N LEU A 89 6.96 -13.56 8.13
CA LEU A 89 6.71 -12.73 6.95
C LEU A 89 5.28 -12.17 6.90
N ASN A 90 4.27 -12.93 7.33
CA ASN A 90 2.91 -12.43 7.41
C ASN A 90 2.78 -11.30 8.46
N VAL A 91 3.39 -11.47 9.64
CA VAL A 91 3.46 -10.43 10.68
C VAL A 91 4.24 -9.21 10.20
N ALA A 92 5.38 -9.40 9.53
CA ALA A 92 6.18 -8.31 8.95
C ALA A 92 5.38 -7.53 7.89
N LEU A 93 4.65 -8.23 7.03
CA LEU A 93 3.78 -7.62 6.01
C LEU A 93 2.68 -6.77 6.66
N ILE A 94 2.00 -7.27 7.70
CA ILE A 94 1.01 -6.51 8.46
C ILE A 94 1.65 -5.25 9.06
N ALA A 95 2.82 -5.40 9.71
CA ALA A 95 3.52 -4.28 10.33
C ALA A 95 3.92 -3.20 9.30
N VAL A 96 4.44 -3.61 8.13
CA VAL A 96 4.79 -2.69 7.04
C VAL A 96 3.56 -1.91 6.54
N LEU A 97 2.41 -2.57 6.38
CA LEU A 97 1.18 -1.92 5.95
C LEU A 97 0.62 -0.95 7.01
N VAL A 98 0.73 -1.28 8.30
CA VAL A 98 0.35 -0.38 9.39
C VAL A 98 1.28 0.85 9.42
N LEU A 99 2.58 0.67 9.21
CA LEU A 99 3.51 1.80 9.08
C LEU A 99 3.19 2.67 7.86
N ALA A 100 2.81 2.06 6.73
CA ALA A 100 2.36 2.80 5.54
C ALA A 100 1.08 3.60 5.82
N LEU A 101 0.13 3.00 6.55
CA LEU A 101 -1.11 3.66 6.97
C LEU A 101 -0.82 4.91 7.82
N LEU A 102 0.05 4.77 8.82
CA LEU A 102 0.48 5.88 9.69
C LEU A 102 1.20 6.98 8.89
N SER A 103 2.08 6.58 7.96
CA SER A 103 2.76 7.49 7.03
C SER A 103 1.77 8.30 6.19
N SER A 104 0.75 7.64 5.62
CA SER A 104 -0.31 8.29 4.84
C SER A 104 -1.16 9.23 5.69
N LEU A 105 -1.43 8.86 6.95
CA LEU A 105 -2.16 9.70 7.91
C LEU A 105 -1.38 10.97 8.27
N LEU A 106 -0.07 10.85 8.54
CA LEU A 106 0.80 11.99 8.82
C LEU A 106 0.89 12.94 7.62
N SER A 107 1.04 12.40 6.41
CA SER A 107 1.00 13.18 5.18
C SER A 107 -0.33 13.94 4.98
N SER A 108 -1.45 13.28 5.29
CA SER A 108 -2.78 13.90 5.26
C SER A 108 -2.89 15.04 6.29
N GLY A 109 -2.40 14.85 7.51
CA GLY A 109 -2.36 15.91 8.52
C GLY A 109 -1.53 17.12 8.08
N PHE A 110 -0.38 16.89 7.44
CA PHE A 110 0.46 17.97 6.93
C PHE A 110 -0.17 18.71 5.75
N THR A 111 -0.79 18.01 4.81
CA THR A 111 -1.47 18.66 3.69
C THR A 111 -2.72 19.44 4.15
N CYS A 112 -3.47 18.93 5.13
CA CYS A 112 -4.60 19.63 5.75
C CYS A 112 -4.17 20.92 6.46
N THR A 113 -3.17 20.84 7.33
CA THR A 113 -2.65 22.01 8.05
C THR A 113 -2.10 23.06 7.08
N ASN A 114 -1.45 22.67 5.99
CA ASN A 114 -0.99 23.62 4.96
C ASN A 114 -2.12 24.26 4.14
N ALA A 115 -3.24 23.55 3.95
CA ALA A 115 -4.41 24.08 3.25
C ALA A 115 -5.12 25.15 4.09
N LEU A 116 -5.25 24.93 5.40
CA LEU A 116 -5.99 25.79 6.32
C LEU A 116 -5.15 26.91 6.95
N SER A 117 -3.88 26.65 7.26
CA SER A 117 -3.01 27.58 8.00
C SER A 117 -2.11 28.42 7.09
N ASN A 118 -1.77 29.63 7.54
CA ASN A 118 -0.66 30.41 6.99
C ASN A 118 0.67 29.71 7.34
N PRO A 119 1.67 29.72 6.43
CA PRO A 119 2.73 28.71 6.43
C PRO A 119 3.72 28.85 7.60
N TYR A 120 3.91 27.79 8.38
CA TYR A 120 5.09 27.63 9.23
C TYR A 120 6.22 27.01 8.39
N GLN A 121 7.28 27.76 8.17
CA GLN A 121 8.47 27.29 7.45
C GLN A 121 9.26 26.35 8.37
N THR A 122 9.20 25.04 8.10
CA THR A 122 10.33 24.09 8.08
C THR A 122 9.80 22.65 8.02
N PHE A 123 9.26 22.09 9.11
CA PHE A 123 8.85 20.67 9.18
C PHE A 123 7.43 20.38 8.67
N LEU A 124 6.48 21.28 8.93
CA LEU A 124 5.09 21.17 8.42
C LEU A 124 4.97 21.73 6.99
N GLY A 125 6.05 21.83 6.22
CA GLY A 125 6.03 22.37 4.86
C GLY A 125 5.93 21.29 3.77
N PRO A 126 6.26 21.64 2.50
CA PRO A 126 6.37 20.69 1.39
C PRO A 126 7.29 19.49 1.68
N VAL A 127 8.36 19.72 2.45
CA VAL A 127 9.35 18.70 2.84
C VAL A 127 8.69 17.54 3.59
N GLY A 128 7.83 17.84 4.58
CA GLY A 128 7.12 16.81 5.33
C GLY A 128 6.16 15.99 4.46
N VAL A 129 5.53 16.63 3.47
CA VAL A 129 4.67 15.92 2.52
C VAL A 129 5.51 14.99 1.64
N TYR A 130 6.66 15.45 1.13
CA TYR A 130 7.56 14.60 0.36
C TYR A 130 8.07 13.39 1.15
N THR A 131 8.50 13.58 2.39
CA THR A 131 9.07 12.49 3.19
C THR A 131 8.02 11.43 3.47
N TRP A 132 6.84 11.80 3.98
CA TRP A 132 5.82 10.81 4.36
C TRP A 132 5.09 10.18 3.17
N ASN A 133 4.96 10.84 2.00
CA ASN A 133 4.49 10.15 0.79
C ASN A 133 5.55 9.20 0.24
N SER A 134 6.84 9.56 0.30
CA SER A 134 7.92 8.69 -0.18
C SER A 134 8.08 7.46 0.72
N VAL A 135 8.03 7.63 2.04
CA VAL A 135 8.04 6.52 3.01
C VAL A 135 6.83 5.62 2.80
N CYS A 136 5.63 6.19 2.63
CA CYS A 136 4.42 5.42 2.34
C CYS A 136 4.59 4.60 1.05
N GLY A 137 5.02 5.23 -0.05
CA GLY A 137 5.27 4.56 -1.32
C GLY A 137 6.29 3.43 -1.21
N ALA A 138 7.42 3.66 -0.54
CA ALA A 138 8.44 2.64 -0.33
C ALA A 138 7.93 1.44 0.48
N LEU A 139 7.18 1.69 1.56
CA LEU A 139 6.57 0.63 2.37
C LEU A 139 5.55 -0.18 1.57
N ILE A 140 4.76 0.46 0.71
CA ILE A 140 3.82 -0.25 -0.19
C ILE A 140 4.56 -1.12 -1.21
N VAL A 141 5.67 -0.64 -1.79
CA VAL A 141 6.51 -1.46 -2.67
C VAL A 141 7.05 -2.68 -1.92
N ILE A 142 7.56 -2.48 -0.70
CA ILE A 142 8.04 -3.57 0.15
C ILE A 142 6.92 -4.58 0.42
N ALA A 143 5.71 -4.12 0.76
CA ALA A 143 4.55 -4.98 0.97
C ALA A 143 4.17 -5.79 -0.28
N MET A 144 4.21 -5.16 -1.46
CA MET A 144 3.95 -5.81 -2.75
C MET A 144 4.97 -6.88 -3.11
N ILE A 145 6.19 -6.83 -2.55
CA ILE A 145 7.24 -7.84 -2.72
C ILE A 145 7.11 -8.94 -1.65
N LEU A 146 6.95 -8.56 -0.38
CA LEU A 146 6.86 -9.49 0.75
C LEU A 146 5.70 -10.48 0.58
N PHE A 147 4.56 -10.04 0.07
CA PHE A 147 3.39 -10.91 -0.08
C PHE A 147 3.64 -12.06 -1.09
N PRO A 148 4.01 -11.81 -2.36
CA PRO A 148 4.41 -12.87 -3.30
C PRO A 148 5.56 -13.74 -2.81
N VAL A 149 6.57 -13.16 -2.14
CA VAL A 149 7.68 -13.92 -1.56
C VAL A 149 7.17 -14.89 -0.51
N ASN A 150 6.21 -14.49 0.33
CA ASN A 150 5.61 -15.42 1.28
C ASN A 150 4.75 -16.50 0.59
N VAL A 151 3.98 -16.12 -0.44
CA VAL A 151 3.14 -17.06 -1.20
C VAL A 151 3.97 -18.12 -1.93
N GLN A 152 4.99 -17.70 -2.69
CA GLN A 152 5.77 -18.57 -3.56
C GLN A 152 7.03 -19.12 -2.87
N GLY A 153 7.75 -18.28 -2.14
CA GLY A 153 9.02 -18.67 -1.50
C GLY A 153 8.82 -19.58 -0.28
N ASN A 154 7.81 -19.29 0.55
CA ASN A 154 7.48 -20.12 1.72
C ASN A 154 6.34 -21.10 1.46
N SER A 155 5.82 -21.17 0.23
CA SER A 155 4.70 -22.05 -0.12
C SER A 155 3.48 -21.88 0.80
N LEU A 156 3.19 -20.64 1.21
CA LEU A 156 2.13 -20.29 2.17
C LEU A 156 0.77 -20.92 1.80
N SER A 157 0.44 -20.95 0.51
CA SER A 157 -0.82 -21.55 0.04
C SER A 157 -0.88 -23.06 0.29
N GLU A 158 0.23 -23.79 0.18
CA GLU A 158 0.26 -25.23 0.43
C GLU A 158 0.09 -25.52 1.92
N GLU A 159 0.72 -24.71 2.76
CA GLU A 159 0.61 -24.79 4.21
C GLU A 159 -0.85 -24.55 4.67
N LEU A 160 -1.48 -23.49 4.15
CA LEU A 160 -2.88 -23.21 4.40
C LEU A 160 -3.81 -24.32 3.87
N ALA A 161 -3.46 -24.96 2.74
CA ALA A 161 -4.23 -26.08 2.19
C ALA A 161 -4.22 -27.30 3.10
N ARG A 162 -3.07 -27.62 3.71
CA ARG A 162 -2.94 -28.71 4.69
C ARG A 162 -3.75 -28.46 5.95
N GLY A 163 -3.82 -27.21 6.41
CA GLY A 163 -4.68 -26.81 7.53
C GLY A 163 -6.18 -27.06 7.26
N CYS A 164 -6.61 -26.99 5.99
CA CYS A 164 -7.99 -27.21 5.59
C CYS A 164 -8.39 -28.69 5.46
N SER A 165 -7.43 -29.60 5.26
CA SER A 165 -7.70 -31.02 4.98
C SER A 165 -6.65 -31.92 5.64
N THR A 166 -7.09 -32.77 6.56
CA THR A 166 -6.23 -33.66 7.36
C THR A 166 -5.75 -34.93 6.62
N SER A 167 -6.20 -35.17 5.38
CA SER A 167 -5.92 -36.41 4.61
C SER A 167 -5.35 -36.14 3.20
N LEU A 168 -4.32 -35.30 3.13
CA LEU A 168 -3.58 -35.00 1.90
C LEU A 168 -2.23 -35.72 1.94
N GLN A 169 -1.90 -36.51 0.90
CA GLN A 169 -0.66 -37.29 0.88
C GLN A 169 0.44 -36.59 0.09
N THR A 170 0.22 -36.37 -1.21
CA THR A 170 1.27 -35.87 -2.11
C THR A 170 0.81 -34.58 -2.77
N HIS A 171 1.64 -33.55 -2.74
CA HIS A 171 1.42 -32.31 -3.49
C HIS A 171 1.72 -32.56 -4.98
N LEU A 172 0.79 -32.23 -5.87
CA LEU A 172 0.95 -32.40 -7.32
C LEU A 172 1.26 -31.10 -8.04
N GLY A 173 0.82 -29.96 -7.50
CA GLY A 173 1.06 -28.66 -8.09
C GLY A 173 0.13 -27.59 -7.55
N SER A 174 0.61 -26.36 -7.62
CA SER A 174 -0.07 -25.17 -7.12
C SER A 174 -0.18 -24.11 -8.24
N ARG A 175 -1.32 -23.45 -8.32
CA ARG A 175 -1.56 -22.31 -9.21
C ARG A 175 -2.02 -21.13 -8.37
N HIS A 176 -1.35 -20.00 -8.53
CA HIS A 176 -1.63 -18.78 -7.76
C HIS A 176 -2.12 -17.66 -8.68
N SER A 177 -3.20 -17.01 -8.29
CA SER A 177 -3.77 -15.85 -8.98
C SER A 177 -3.98 -14.72 -7.98
N TYR A 178 -3.39 -13.55 -8.23
CA TYR A 178 -3.52 -12.39 -7.36
C TYR A 178 -4.86 -11.67 -7.58
N GLY A 179 -5.56 -11.38 -6.48
CA GLY A 179 -6.88 -10.75 -6.48
C GLY A 179 -6.83 -9.22 -6.39
N TYR A 180 -8.02 -8.61 -6.31
CA TYR A 180 -8.16 -7.16 -6.35
C TYR A 180 -7.47 -6.44 -5.19
N SER A 181 -7.51 -7.00 -3.97
CA SER A 181 -6.88 -6.39 -2.78
C SER A 181 -5.36 -6.28 -2.93
N TYR A 182 -4.74 -7.16 -3.73
CA TYR A 182 -3.32 -7.05 -4.06
C TYR A 182 -3.09 -5.92 -5.09
N TRP A 183 -3.84 -5.92 -6.19
CA TRP A 183 -3.65 -4.96 -7.28
C TRP A 183 -4.00 -3.52 -6.91
N ILE A 184 -4.96 -3.31 -5.99
CA ILE A 184 -5.31 -1.96 -5.54
C ILE A 184 -4.16 -1.27 -4.78
N MET A 185 -3.11 -2.00 -4.36
CA MET A 185 -1.88 -1.38 -3.85
C MET A 185 -1.16 -0.51 -4.90
N LEU A 186 -1.29 -0.83 -6.20
CA LEU A 186 -0.76 0.03 -7.26
C LEU A 186 -1.45 1.39 -7.29
N LEU A 187 -2.75 1.45 -6.99
CA LEU A 187 -3.48 2.71 -6.88
C LEU A 187 -2.90 3.58 -5.76
N ILE A 188 -2.49 2.97 -4.64
CA ILE A 188 -1.81 3.68 -3.55
C ILE A 188 -0.51 4.33 -4.05
N LEU A 189 0.30 3.61 -4.84
CA LEU A 189 1.53 4.16 -5.42
C LEU A 189 1.24 5.35 -6.34
N VAL A 190 0.23 5.23 -7.21
CA VAL A 190 -0.19 6.32 -8.10
C VAL A 190 -0.66 7.55 -7.30
N LEU A 191 -1.42 7.36 -6.23
CA LEU A 191 -1.89 8.44 -5.36
C LEU A 191 -0.73 9.15 -4.63
N ASN A 192 0.27 8.40 -4.14
CA ASN A 192 1.46 8.98 -3.55
C ASN A 192 2.28 9.77 -4.58
N VAL A 193 2.49 9.23 -5.79
CA VAL A 193 3.18 9.94 -6.88
C VAL A 193 2.42 11.22 -7.26
N ALA A 194 1.10 11.16 -7.39
CA ALA A 194 0.28 12.33 -7.69
C ALA A 194 0.45 13.42 -6.62
N SER A 195 0.44 13.05 -5.33
CA SER A 195 0.71 13.96 -4.22
C SER A 195 2.08 14.62 -4.35
N LEU A 196 3.14 13.84 -4.60
CA LEU A 196 4.50 14.36 -4.82
C LEU A 196 4.56 15.35 -5.99
N VAL A 197 3.91 15.03 -7.11
CA VAL A 197 3.86 15.89 -8.31
C VAL A 197 3.14 17.20 -8.03
N ILE A 198 1.99 17.17 -7.34
CA ILE A 198 1.24 18.38 -6.96
C ILE A 198 2.11 19.31 -6.11
N ILE A 199 2.80 18.75 -5.12
CA ILE A 199 3.66 19.53 -4.22
C ILE A 199 4.91 20.04 -4.96
N TYR A 200 5.45 19.28 -5.90
CA TYR A 200 6.55 19.70 -6.77
C TYR A 200 6.17 20.93 -7.59
N PHE A 201 5.02 20.92 -8.25
CA PHE A 201 4.53 22.09 -8.99
C PHE A 201 4.31 23.30 -8.08
N TYR A 202 3.80 23.09 -6.86
CA TYR A 202 3.65 24.16 -5.88
C TYR A 202 5.01 24.77 -5.49
N ASP A 203 5.99 23.93 -5.14
CA ASP A 203 7.29 24.40 -4.68
C ASP A 203 8.07 25.08 -5.80
N HIS A 204 8.02 24.53 -7.02
CA HIS A 204 8.61 25.13 -8.20
C HIS A 204 8.00 26.50 -8.53
N ALA A 205 6.66 26.61 -8.51
CA ALA A 205 5.97 27.88 -8.74
C ALA A 205 6.31 28.93 -7.66
N ARG A 206 6.48 28.50 -6.40
CA ARG A 206 6.92 29.38 -5.31
C ARG A 206 8.36 29.83 -5.50
N TYR A 207 9.24 28.93 -5.91
CA TYR A 207 10.65 29.22 -6.15
C TYR A 207 10.86 30.19 -7.31
N SER A 208 10.14 30.01 -8.44
CA SER A 208 10.19 30.93 -9.58
C SER A 208 9.79 32.36 -9.16
N LYS A 209 8.70 32.48 -8.39
CA LYS A 209 8.25 33.78 -7.88
C LYS A 209 9.27 34.46 -6.97
N LYS A 210 9.95 33.71 -6.10
CA LYS A 210 11.01 34.27 -5.26
C LYS A 210 12.18 34.79 -6.10
N LYS A 211 12.62 34.01 -7.10
CA LYS A 211 13.67 34.44 -8.03
C LYS A 211 13.29 35.69 -8.82
N GLU A 212 12.05 35.79 -9.29
CA GLU A 212 11.55 36.99 -9.97
C GLU A 212 11.53 38.22 -9.05
N GLN A 213 11.20 38.04 -7.77
CA GLN A 213 11.22 39.10 -6.75
C GLN A 213 12.62 39.49 -6.26
N GLU A 214 13.64 38.65 -6.48
CA GLU A 214 15.05 38.95 -6.16
C GLU A 214 15.77 39.69 -7.29
N ARG A 215 15.27 39.64 -8.53
CA ARG A 215 15.79 40.41 -9.67
C ARG A 215 15.54 41.94 -9.72
N PRO A 216 14.59 42.58 -9.00
CA PRO A 216 14.32 44.01 -9.12
C PRO A 216 15.34 44.90 -8.38
N ILE A 217 16.22 44.34 -7.55
CA ILE A 217 17.29 45.08 -6.86
C ILE A 217 18.57 45.25 -7.69
N GLU A 218 18.71 44.53 -8.80
CA GLU A 218 19.88 44.66 -9.70
C GLU A 218 19.71 45.81 -10.72
N ASN A 219 18.49 46.33 -10.87
CA ASN A 219 18.17 47.50 -11.70
C ASN A 219 17.95 48.77 -10.86
N ALA A 220 18.60 48.88 -9.69
CA ALA A 220 18.71 50.18 -9.04
C ALA A 220 19.72 51.03 -9.83
N PRO A 221 19.34 52.21 -10.36
CA PRO A 221 20.26 53.05 -11.11
C PRO A 221 21.44 53.42 -10.21
N LYS A 222 22.66 53.11 -10.64
CA LYS A 222 23.91 53.47 -9.94
C LYS A 222 24.19 54.97 -9.93
N ASP A 223 23.29 55.76 -10.50
CA ASP A 223 23.50 57.18 -10.81
C ASP A 223 23.21 58.14 -9.64
N VAL A 224 22.95 57.63 -8.43
CA VAL A 224 22.53 58.46 -7.27
C VAL A 224 23.55 58.46 -6.11
N ILE A 225 24.73 57.85 -6.27
CA ILE A 225 25.78 57.87 -5.24
C ILE A 225 26.99 58.65 -5.75
N LEU A 226 26.82 59.95 -5.98
CA LEU A 226 27.92 60.87 -6.24
C LEU A 226 27.51 62.31 -5.88
N PHE A 227 27.27 62.57 -4.60
CA PHE A 227 27.42 63.89 -3.97
C PHE A 227 27.82 63.72 -2.51
#